data_AF-A0A2D4M175-F1
#
_entry.id   AF-A0A2D4M175-F1
#
_cell.length_a   1.000
_cell.length_b   1.000
_cell.length_c   1.000
_cell.angle_alpha   90.00
_cell.angle_beta   90.00
_cell.angle_gamma   90.00
#
_symmetry.space_group_name_H-M   'P 1'
#
loop_
_entity.id
_entity.type
_entity.pdbx_description
1 polymer ?
#
loop_
_entity_poly.entity_id
_entity_poly.type
_entity_poly.pdbx_seq_one_letter_code
_entity_poly.pdbx_strand_id
1 'polypeptide(L)'
;LILWLLLPDELWLYIFSLLTHKDISRISQVCHHFYQLAGDKSFWKKIQLKDCHCLNNDWLISLGKHHPECFTLDHCHDKDQRISDVGLKQFFQYCEGYLKELNIKNCSGSGYR
;
A
#
# COMPACT_ATOMS: atom_id res chain seq x y z
N LEU A 1 -3.60 -12.10 29.27
CA LEU A 1 -2.69 -11.69 28.17
C LEU A 1 -2.91 -12.62 27.01
N ILE A 2 -3.01 -12.08 25.79
CA ILE A 2 -3.19 -12.89 24.58
C ILE A 2 -1.82 -13.43 24.17
N LEU A 3 -1.66 -14.75 24.15
CA LEU A 3 -0.35 -15.42 24.06
C LEU A 3 0.45 -15.08 22.79
N TRP A 4 -0.23 -14.81 21.68
CA TRP A 4 0.45 -14.50 20.41
C TRP A 4 1.12 -13.13 20.39
N LEU A 5 0.66 -12.16 21.20
CA LEU A 5 1.33 -10.85 21.32
C LEU A 5 2.68 -10.91 22.04
N LEU A 6 3.10 -12.08 22.53
CA LEU A 6 4.42 -12.27 23.15
C LEU A 6 5.51 -12.63 22.13
N LEU A 7 5.15 -12.79 20.85
CA LEU A 7 6.12 -13.01 19.80
C LEU A 7 6.95 -11.72 19.60
N PRO A 8 8.30 -11.82 19.57
CA PRO A 8 9.17 -10.67 19.30
C PRO A 8 8.84 -9.93 18.00
N ASP A 9 9.04 -8.62 17.99
CA ASP A 9 8.77 -7.73 16.86
C ASP A 9 9.46 -8.20 15.57
N GLU A 10 10.68 -8.75 15.66
CA GLU A 10 11.43 -9.23 14.50
C GLU A 10 10.73 -10.39 13.80
N LEU A 11 10.07 -11.26 14.57
CA LEU A 11 9.32 -12.38 14.02
C LEU A 11 7.99 -11.90 13.40
N TRP A 12 7.34 -10.89 13.99
CA TRP A 12 6.19 -10.25 13.37
C TRP A 12 6.55 -9.56 12.07
N LEU A 13 7.66 -8.81 12.03
CA LEU A 13 8.15 -8.17 10.82
C LEU A 13 8.48 -9.21 9.74
N TYR A 14 9.09 -10.34 10.12
CA TYR A 14 9.29 -11.46 9.20
C TYR A 14 7.97 -12.02 8.66
N ILE A 15 6.98 -12.26 9.52
CA ILE A 15 5.64 -12.71 9.09
C ILE A 15 5.01 -11.69 8.14
N PHE A 16 5.07 -10.39 8.45
CA PHE A 16 4.49 -9.33 7.63
C PHE A 16 5.19 -9.22 6.27
N SER A 17 6.49 -9.51 6.19
CA SER A 17 7.23 -9.54 4.93
C SER A 17 6.73 -10.58 3.93
N LEU A 18 5.97 -11.58 4.40
CA LEU A 18 5.37 -12.63 3.57
C LEU A 18 3.96 -12.26 3.06
N LEU A 19 3.41 -11.14 3.52
CA LEU A 19 2.06 -10.69 3.19
C LEU A 19 2.04 -9.76 1.97
N THR A 20 0.88 -9.70 1.32
CA THR A 20 0.63 -8.69 0.29
C THR A 20 0.47 -7.31 0.91
N HIS A 21 0.75 -6.22 0.17
CA HIS A 21 0.50 -4.85 0.66
C HIS A 21 -0.93 -4.63 1.13
N LYS A 22 -1.90 -5.30 0.48
CA LYS A 22 -3.31 -5.29 0.89
C LYS A 22 -3.51 -5.91 2.27
N ASP A 23 -2.87 -7.04 2.53
CA ASP A 23 -2.98 -7.72 3.81
C ASP A 23 -2.22 -6.97 4.90
N ILE A 24 -1.06 -6.38 4.58
CA ILE A 24 -0.33 -5.46 5.49
C ILE A 24 -1.24 -4.27 5.89
N SER A 25 -1.94 -3.64 4.94
CA SER A 25 -2.90 -2.57 5.23
C SER A 25 -4.11 -3.02 6.06
N ARG A 26 -4.45 -4.31 6.07
CA ARG A 26 -5.55 -4.86 6.90
C ARG A 26 -5.08 -5.17 8.31
N ILE A 27 -3.92 -5.80 8.46
CA ILE A 27 -3.37 -6.13 9.79
C ILE A 27 -3.02 -4.88 10.59
N SER A 28 -2.67 -3.76 9.93
CA SER A 28 -2.42 -2.48 10.60
C SER A 28 -3.65 -1.92 11.32
N GLN A 29 -4.85 -2.42 11.00
CA GLN A 29 -6.11 -2.02 11.62
C GLN A 29 -6.50 -2.90 12.83
N VAL A 30 -5.74 -3.97 13.12
CA VAL A 30 -6.08 -4.94 14.17
C VAL A 30 -5.79 -4.39 15.56
N CYS A 31 -4.62 -3.79 15.78
CA CYS A 31 -4.23 -3.20 17.05
C CYS A 31 -3.11 -2.17 16.86
N HIS A 32 -2.86 -1.35 17.88
CA HIS A 32 -1.82 -0.31 17.84
C HIS A 32 -0.41 -0.86 17.60
N HIS A 33 -0.09 -2.03 18.16
CA HIS A 33 1.21 -2.66 17.97
C HIS A 33 1.42 -3.09 16.51
N PHE A 34 0.41 -3.71 15.89
CA PHE A 34 0.46 -4.07 14.47
C PHE A 34 0.45 -2.84 13.56
N TYR A 35 -0.26 -1.78 13.94
CA TYR A 35 -0.19 -0.50 13.23
C TYR A 35 1.26 0.03 13.16
N GLN A 36 1.98 -0.01 14.28
CA GLN A 36 3.39 0.42 14.35
C GLN A 36 4.30 -0.46 13.49
N LEU A 37 4.20 -1.80 13.66
CA LEU A 37 5.04 -2.75 12.92
C LEU A 37 4.75 -2.74 11.41
N ALA A 38 3.48 -2.72 11.01
CA ALA A 38 3.08 -2.64 9.61
C ALA A 38 3.52 -1.33 8.94
N GLY A 39 3.84 -0.29 9.74
CA GLY A 39 4.39 0.97 9.26
C GLY A 39 5.87 0.93 8.86
N ASP A 40 6.57 -0.21 9.05
CA ASP A 40 7.98 -0.34 8.71
C ASP A 40 8.23 -0.01 7.22
N LYS A 41 9.18 0.92 6.98
CA LYS A 41 9.48 1.44 5.64
C LYS A 41 9.93 0.36 4.65
N SER A 42 10.52 -0.73 5.13
CA SER A 42 11.00 -1.82 4.29
C SER A 42 9.86 -2.49 3.50
N PHE A 43 8.65 -2.56 4.07
CA PHE A 43 7.48 -3.12 3.39
C PHE A 43 6.97 -2.25 2.24
N TRP A 44 7.12 -0.93 2.36
CA TRP A 44 6.49 0.04 1.45
C TRP A 44 7.44 0.67 0.45
N LYS A 45 8.75 0.35 0.52
CA LYS A 45 9.74 0.87 -0.43
C LYS A 45 9.41 0.50 -1.88
N LYS A 46 8.89 -0.71 -2.11
CA LYS A 46 8.47 -1.22 -3.41
C LYS A 46 7.05 -1.75 -3.32
N ILE A 47 6.09 -0.96 -3.79
CA ILE A 47 4.67 -1.31 -3.78
C ILE A 47 4.30 -1.94 -5.11
N GLN A 48 3.74 -3.14 -5.07
CA GLN A 48 3.26 -3.85 -6.26
C GLN A 48 1.84 -4.36 -6.00
N LEU A 49 0.87 -3.77 -6.67
CA LEU A 49 -0.53 -4.19 -6.62
C LEU A 49 -0.86 -4.94 -7.90
N LYS A 50 -1.22 -6.21 -7.75
CA LYS A 50 -1.68 -7.08 -8.84
C LYS A 50 -3.14 -7.44 -8.64
N ASP A 51 -3.91 -7.47 -9.72
CA ASP A 51 -5.33 -7.88 -9.72
C ASP A 51 -6.16 -7.13 -8.66
N CYS A 52 -5.84 -5.85 -8.45
CA CYS A 52 -6.44 -5.07 -7.40
C CYS A 52 -7.74 -4.41 -7.86
N HIS A 53 -8.84 -4.71 -7.16
CA HIS A 53 -10.18 -4.17 -7.44
C HIS A 53 -10.72 -3.27 -6.32
N CYS A 54 -9.93 -3.03 -5.28
CA CYS A 54 -10.35 -2.24 -4.12
C CYS A 54 -9.53 -0.95 -3.91
N LEU A 55 -8.71 -0.57 -4.90
CA LEU A 55 -7.97 0.68 -4.86
C LEU A 55 -8.95 1.86 -4.94
N ASN A 56 -8.83 2.78 -3.99
CA ASN A 56 -9.60 4.01 -3.91
C ASN A 56 -8.67 5.17 -3.51
N ASN A 57 -9.17 6.40 -3.54
CA ASN A 57 -8.38 7.59 -3.19
C ASN A 57 -7.72 7.50 -1.80
N ASP A 58 -8.44 7.07 -0.76
CA ASP A 58 -7.90 7.03 0.61
C ASP A 58 -6.74 6.05 0.73
N TRP A 59 -6.89 4.85 0.17
CA TRP A 59 -5.84 3.86 0.19
C TRP A 59 -4.67 4.29 -0.68
N LEU A 60 -4.93 4.86 -1.86
CA LEU A 60 -3.89 5.42 -2.73
C LEU A 60 -3.07 6.49 -1.99
N ILE A 61 -3.73 7.45 -1.33
CA ILE A 61 -3.09 8.48 -0.52
C ILE A 61 -2.27 7.85 0.63
N SER A 62 -2.83 6.84 1.31
CA SER A 62 -2.12 6.12 2.37
C SER A 62 -0.84 5.47 1.86
N LEU A 63 -0.89 4.83 0.68
CA LEU A 63 0.29 4.24 0.04
C LEU A 63 1.33 5.33 -0.28
N GLY A 64 0.89 6.51 -0.71
CA GLY A 64 1.77 7.63 -1.00
C GLY A 64 2.51 8.17 0.22
N LYS A 65 1.85 8.21 1.38
CA LYS A 65 2.45 8.64 2.67
C LYS A 65 3.58 7.74 3.15
N HIS A 66 3.71 6.53 2.62
CA HIS A 66 4.84 5.67 2.92
C HIS A 66 6.10 6.00 2.10
N HIS A 67 6.03 7.00 1.21
CA HIS A 67 7.14 7.45 0.36
C HIS A 67 7.79 6.31 -0.45
N PRO A 68 7.01 5.57 -1.26
CA PRO A 68 7.55 4.47 -2.06
C PRO A 68 8.59 4.96 -3.08
N GLU A 69 9.61 4.14 -3.32
CA GLU A 69 10.58 4.36 -4.40
C GLU A 69 10.10 3.74 -5.71
N CYS A 70 9.39 2.61 -5.64
CA CYS A 70 8.79 1.95 -6.80
C CYS A 70 7.29 1.73 -6.55
N PHE A 71 6.45 2.09 -7.51
CA PHE A 71 5.01 1.85 -7.48
C PHE A 71 4.56 1.18 -8.76
N THR A 72 4.03 -0.04 -8.66
CA THR A 72 3.54 -0.83 -9.80
C THR A 72 2.08 -1.22 -9.60
N LEU A 73 1.27 -0.93 -10.61
CA LEU A 73 -0.09 -1.45 -10.78
C LEU A 73 -0.11 -2.39 -11.98
N ASP A 74 -0.66 -3.59 -11.80
CA ASP A 74 -0.67 -4.63 -12.83
C ASP A 74 -2.04 -5.34 -12.82
N HIS A 75 -2.78 -5.27 -13.92
CA HIS A 75 -4.16 -5.80 -14.04
C HIS A 75 -5.14 -5.23 -12.99
N CYS A 76 -4.90 -4.01 -12.51
CA CYS A 76 -5.82 -3.32 -11.59
C CYS A 76 -6.98 -2.65 -12.36
N HIS A 77 -8.20 -2.79 -11.85
CA HIS A 77 -9.40 -2.25 -12.51
C HIS A 77 -10.18 -1.35 -11.56
N ASP A 78 -10.38 -0.10 -11.96
CA ASP A 78 -11.21 0.87 -11.24
C ASP A 78 -12.59 0.96 -11.88
N LYS A 79 -13.40 -0.08 -11.66
CA LYS A 79 -14.75 -0.17 -12.25
C LYS A 79 -15.72 0.87 -11.69
N ASP A 80 -15.49 1.30 -10.46
CA ASP A 80 -16.39 2.19 -9.72
C ASP A 80 -15.87 3.64 -9.67
N GLN A 81 -14.85 3.98 -10.47
CA GLN A 81 -14.24 5.32 -10.54
C GLN A 81 -13.82 5.86 -9.15
N ARG A 82 -13.31 4.97 -8.29
CA ARG A 82 -12.90 5.32 -6.92
C ARG A 82 -11.57 6.04 -6.87
N ILE A 83 -10.87 6.09 -8.00
CA ILE A 83 -9.63 6.85 -8.18
C ILE A 83 -9.95 8.08 -9.03
N SER A 84 -9.73 9.25 -8.45
CA SER A 84 -9.89 10.53 -9.13
C SER A 84 -8.56 11.27 -9.26
N ASP A 85 -8.53 12.28 -10.14
CA ASP A 85 -7.37 13.14 -10.34
C ASP A 85 -6.89 13.80 -9.04
N VAL A 86 -7.81 14.09 -8.12
CA VAL A 86 -7.48 14.63 -6.79
C VAL A 86 -6.69 13.62 -5.98
N GLY A 87 -7.14 12.36 -5.92
CA GLY A 87 -6.43 11.31 -5.18
C GLY A 87 -5.07 11.00 -5.78
N LEU A 88 -4.96 10.97 -7.11
CA LEU A 88 -3.68 10.82 -7.82
C LEU A 88 -2.73 11.99 -7.53
N LYS A 89 -3.21 13.23 -7.61
CA LYS A 89 -2.40 14.41 -7.32
C LYS A 89 -1.88 14.38 -5.89
N GLN A 90 -2.73 14.02 -4.92
CA GLN A 90 -2.31 13.90 -3.52
C GLN A 90 -1.29 12.78 -3.33
N PHE A 91 -1.48 11.62 -3.97
CA PHE A 91 -0.50 10.54 -3.97
C PHE A 91 0.87 11.03 -4.46
N PHE A 92 0.93 11.68 -5.63
CA PHE A 92 2.18 12.18 -6.19
C PHE A 92 2.81 13.28 -5.33
N GLN A 93 2.02 14.13 -4.66
CA GLN A 93 2.52 15.09 -3.68
C GLN A 93 3.19 14.40 -2.48
N TYR A 94 2.62 13.30 -1.98
CA TYR A 94 3.25 12.56 -0.88
C TYR A 94 4.51 11.81 -1.33
N CYS A 95 4.59 11.33 -2.57
CA CYS A 95 5.75 10.61 -3.07
C CYS A 95 6.84 11.51 -3.68
N GLU A 96 6.64 12.83 -3.68
CA GLU A 96 7.55 13.80 -4.31
C GLU A 96 8.98 13.66 -3.78
N GLY A 97 9.94 13.49 -4.69
CA GLY A 97 11.37 13.31 -4.35
C GLY A 97 11.77 11.89 -3.91
N TYR A 98 10.82 10.97 -3.73
CA TYR A 98 11.09 9.57 -3.36
C TYR A 98 10.83 8.58 -4.49
N LEU A 99 9.76 8.81 -5.26
CA LEU A 99 9.35 7.90 -6.33
C LEU A 99 10.35 7.95 -7.49
N LYS A 100 10.98 6.81 -7.78
CA LYS A 100 11.95 6.61 -8.86
C LYS A 100 11.35 5.86 -10.04
N GLU A 101 10.40 4.97 -9.76
CA GLU A 101 9.80 4.09 -10.76
C GLU A 101 8.27 4.05 -10.59
N LEU A 102 7.54 4.41 -11.65
CA LEU A 102 6.10 4.25 -11.76
C LEU A 102 5.80 3.30 -12.92
N ASN A 103 5.00 2.26 -12.67
CA ASN A 103 4.62 1.31 -13.70
C ASN A 103 3.12 1.00 -13.62
N ILE A 104 2.41 1.18 -14.73
CA ILE A 104 0.97 0.91 -14.84
C ILE A 104 0.79 -0.01 -16.04
N LYS A 105 0.40 -1.27 -15.79
CA LYS A 105 0.30 -2.32 -16.81
C LYS A 105 -1.10 -2.90 -16.82
N ASN A 106 -1.68 -3.02 -18.01
CA ASN A 106 -2.98 -3.69 -18.21
C ASN A 106 -4.09 -3.18 -17.27
N CYS A 107 -3.98 -1.93 -16.80
CA CYS A 107 -4.97 -1.30 -15.93
C CYS A 107 -6.06 -0.62 -16.77
N SER A 108 -7.27 -0.56 -16.23
CA SER A 108 -8.38 0.14 -16.89
C SER A 108 -9.26 0.86 -15.89
N GLY A 109 -9.70 2.07 -16.24
CA GLY A 109 -10.51 2.94 -15.38
C GLY A 109 -10.22 4.40 -15.72
N SER A 110 -11.07 5.32 -15.25
CA SER A 110 -10.84 6.76 -15.46
C SER A 110 -9.56 7.24 -14.79
N GLY A 111 -9.23 6.71 -13.60
CA GLY A 111 -8.01 7.07 -12.86
C GLY A 111 -6.70 6.48 -13.41
N TYR A 112 -6.72 5.81 -14.57
CA TYR A 112 -5.51 5.27 -15.21
C TYR A 112 -5.34 5.73 -16.66
N ARG A 113 -6.17 6.67 -17.12
CA ARG A 113 -6.12 7.24 -18.47
C ARG A 113 -5.29 8.51 -18.53
#